data_AF-A0A935HLY6-F1
#
_entry.id   AF-A0A935HLY6-F1
#
_cell.length_a   1.000
_cell.length_b   1.000
_cell.length_c   1.000
_cell.angle_alpha   90.00
_cell.angle_beta   90.00
_cell.angle_gamma   90.00
#
_symmetry.space_group_name_H-M   'P 1'
#
loop_
_entity.id
_entity.type
_entity.pdbx_description
1 polymer ?
#
loop_
_entity_poly.entity_id
_entity_poly.type
_entity_poly.pdbx_seq_one_letter_code
_entity_poly.pdbx_strand_id
1 'polypeptide(L)'
;MVKTTLVKEYQKQQTKLTVKHPGRNPLPESLRREVIELMPKEDVKGLHPVGKEITEKLEYRPGELFVKQYVRPEYIKPSNDGLNASRIIASLPAMPLEKSVAGASLLTHLLVSKFVDHLPVYRQLAIFKRQNVNINHSTVSGWIKDAMRLIEPVYDLHCWQVLNTNYLNVDETTIKVLDKDKNKPHTGYYWVYYDTQRKLALFDYQPRRGALYPKAMLHKFKGYLQTDGYDAYETFDKVEGVTPFAAGRIAQKILRSQRLRQSQCGCGFEPDTGFI
;
A
#
# COMPACT_ATOMS: atom_id res chain seq x y z
N MET A 1 54.37 62.91 -8.37
CA MET A 1 53.84 61.72 -7.68
C MET A 1 52.48 61.37 -8.27
N VAL A 2 52.41 60.35 -9.13
CA VAL A 2 51.15 59.89 -9.74
C VAL A 2 50.44 58.98 -8.75
N LYS A 3 49.26 59.37 -8.27
CA LYS A 3 48.43 58.55 -7.39
C LYS A 3 47.64 57.55 -8.23
N THR A 4 48.15 56.32 -8.34
CA THR A 4 47.40 55.20 -8.89
C THR A 4 46.34 54.76 -7.90
N THR A 5 45.07 54.95 -8.24
CA THR A 5 43.95 54.45 -7.44
C THR A 5 43.62 53.04 -7.93
N LEU A 6 43.83 52.04 -7.08
CA LEU A 6 43.46 50.65 -7.36
C LEU A 6 41.93 50.53 -7.32
N VAL A 7 41.32 50.31 -8.49
CA VAL A 7 39.89 49.99 -8.60
C VAL A 7 39.68 48.57 -8.10
N LYS A 8 38.89 48.40 -7.03
CA LYS A 8 38.51 47.06 -6.52
C LYS A 8 37.74 46.30 -7.59
N GLU A 9 38.09 45.03 -7.78
CA GLU A 9 37.42 44.12 -8.72
C GLU A 9 35.91 44.06 -8.48
N TYR A 10 35.16 44.23 -9.56
CA TYR A 10 33.71 44.04 -9.60
C TYR A 10 33.40 42.54 -9.49
N GLN A 11 32.86 42.11 -8.34
CA GLN A 11 32.31 40.77 -8.21
C GLN A 11 30.90 40.73 -8.83
N LYS A 12 30.78 39.99 -9.94
CA LYS A 12 29.51 39.72 -10.61
C LYS A 12 28.64 38.87 -9.69
N GLN A 13 27.69 39.48 -8.99
CA GLN A 13 26.65 38.75 -8.29
C GLN A 13 25.76 38.06 -9.33
N GLN A 14 25.93 36.75 -9.50
CA GLN A 14 24.98 35.94 -10.26
C GLN A 14 23.68 35.84 -9.47
N THR A 15 22.70 36.68 -9.80
CA THR A 15 21.33 36.47 -9.36
C THR A 15 20.83 35.20 -10.03
N LYS A 16 20.79 34.08 -9.30
CA LYS A 16 20.08 32.88 -9.77
C LYS A 16 18.60 33.22 -9.88
N LEU A 17 18.15 33.56 -11.08
CA LEU A 17 16.72 33.62 -11.39
C LEU A 17 16.16 32.23 -11.11
N THR A 18 15.46 32.09 -9.99
CA THR A 18 14.74 30.87 -9.68
C THR A 18 13.54 30.88 -10.61
N VAL A 19 13.64 30.15 -11.71
CA VAL A 19 12.50 29.93 -12.60
C VAL A 19 11.39 29.34 -11.73
N LYS A 20 10.30 30.09 -11.51
CA LYS A 20 9.10 29.55 -10.89
C LYS A 20 8.68 28.39 -11.77
N HIS A 21 8.94 27.15 -11.32
CA HIS A 21 8.29 26.00 -11.91
C HIS A 21 6.80 26.33 -11.97
N PRO A 22 6.14 26.18 -13.13
CA PRO A 22 4.72 26.39 -13.21
C PRO A 22 4.10 25.56 -12.09
N GLY A 23 3.40 26.23 -11.19
CA GLY A 23 2.68 25.57 -10.11
C GLY A 23 1.77 24.51 -10.72
N ARG A 24 1.28 23.61 -9.88
CA ARG A 24 0.34 22.59 -10.38
C ARG A 24 -0.84 23.25 -11.05
N ASN A 25 -1.30 22.64 -12.14
CA ASN A 25 -2.51 23.08 -12.80
C ASN A 25 -3.66 23.14 -11.76
N PRO A 26 -4.41 24.26 -11.72
CA PRO A 26 -5.55 24.36 -10.83
C PRO A 26 -6.59 23.30 -11.17
N LEU A 27 -7.37 22.89 -10.17
CA LEU A 27 -8.49 21.99 -10.38
C LEU A 27 -9.58 22.72 -11.19
N PRO A 28 -10.32 22.02 -12.08
CA PRO A 28 -11.33 22.67 -12.92
C PRO A 28 -12.35 23.46 -12.10
N GLU A 29 -12.69 24.67 -12.56
CA GLU A 29 -13.70 25.52 -11.89
C GLU A 29 -15.09 24.90 -11.91
N SER A 30 -15.39 24.08 -12.92
CA SER A 30 -16.66 23.36 -13.08
C SER A 30 -16.94 22.33 -11.97
N LEU A 31 -15.93 21.92 -11.19
CA LEU A 31 -16.14 21.00 -10.08
C LEU A 31 -16.80 21.71 -8.90
N ARG A 32 -17.78 21.04 -8.29
CA ARG A 32 -18.42 21.49 -7.05
C ARG A 32 -17.37 21.63 -5.94
N ARG A 33 -17.42 22.75 -5.21
CA ARG A 33 -16.55 23.03 -4.05
C ARG A 33 -17.33 22.90 -2.75
N GLU A 34 -16.82 22.10 -1.83
CA GLU A 34 -17.24 22.07 -0.42
C GLU A 34 -16.25 22.91 0.37
N VAL A 35 -16.70 24.07 0.85
CA VAL A 35 -15.86 25.00 1.60
C VAL A 35 -15.89 24.61 3.08
N ILE A 36 -14.69 24.40 3.64
CA ILE A 36 -14.48 24.11 5.05
C ILE A 36 -13.63 25.24 5.60
N GLU A 37 -14.25 26.09 6.41
CA GLU A 37 -13.53 27.16 7.10
C GLU A 37 -12.90 26.62 8.38
N LEU A 38 -11.58 26.82 8.52
CA LEU A 38 -10.83 26.42 9.70
C LEU A 38 -10.39 27.65 10.45
N MET A 39 -10.93 27.83 11.65
CA MET A 39 -10.56 28.92 12.55
C MET A 39 -9.37 28.52 13.42
N PRO A 40 -8.46 29.46 13.73
CA PRO A 40 -7.38 29.21 14.67
C PRO A 40 -7.93 28.87 16.06
N LYS A 41 -7.17 28.06 16.82
CA LYS A 41 -7.53 27.71 18.20
C LYS A 41 -7.35 28.87 19.18
N GLU A 42 -6.50 29.82 18.84
CA GLU A 42 -6.25 31.03 19.64
C GLU A 42 -7.42 32.01 19.53
N ASP A 43 -7.65 32.78 20.59
CA ASP A 43 -8.70 33.81 20.58
C ASP A 43 -8.29 34.96 19.64
N VAL A 44 -9.10 35.15 18.61
CA VAL A 44 -8.95 36.19 17.58
C VAL A 44 -9.97 37.31 17.71
N LYS A 45 -10.70 37.39 18.83
CA LYS A 45 -11.63 38.50 19.11
C LYS A 45 -10.92 39.86 19.01
N GLY A 46 -11.47 40.75 18.20
CA GLY A 46 -10.92 42.09 17.96
C GLY A 46 -9.82 42.17 16.89
N LEU A 47 -9.42 41.05 16.29
CA LEU A 47 -8.51 41.02 15.15
C LEU A 47 -9.30 40.86 13.85
N HIS A 48 -8.91 41.61 12.82
CA HIS A 48 -9.44 41.44 11.47
C HIS A 48 -8.54 40.50 10.66
N PRO A 49 -9.12 39.62 9.82
CA PRO A 49 -8.34 38.77 8.95
C PRO A 49 -7.58 39.62 7.92
N VAL A 50 -6.28 39.39 7.81
CA VAL A 50 -5.39 40.08 6.87
C VAL A 50 -5.39 39.40 5.51
N GLY A 51 -5.61 38.08 5.51
CA GLY A 51 -5.66 37.28 4.30
C GLY A 51 -6.33 35.93 4.55
N LYS A 52 -6.30 35.06 3.55
CA LYS A 52 -6.75 33.68 3.67
C LYS A 52 -5.82 32.76 2.89
N GLU A 53 -5.50 31.62 3.49
CA GLU A 53 -4.80 30.54 2.83
C GLU A 53 -5.81 29.48 2.40
N ILE A 54 -5.82 29.15 1.10
CA ILE A 54 -6.76 28.19 0.52
C ILE A 54 -5.99 26.93 0.13
N THR A 55 -6.46 25.78 0.61
CA THR A 55 -5.95 24.47 0.20
C THR A 55 -7.07 23.66 -0.43
N GLU A 56 -6.89 23.22 -1.67
CA GLU A 56 -7.86 22.39 -2.38
C GLU A 56 -7.44 20.92 -2.43
N LYS A 57 -8.41 20.03 -2.21
CA LYS A 57 -8.27 18.58 -2.32
C LYS A 57 -9.36 18.02 -3.22
N LEU A 58 -8.97 17.25 -4.23
CA LEU A 58 -9.87 16.50 -5.10
C LEU A 58 -10.33 15.24 -4.38
N GLU A 59 -11.63 15.13 -4.18
CA GLU A 59 -12.31 14.05 -3.48
C GLU A 59 -13.27 13.33 -4.44
N TYR A 60 -13.69 12.14 -4.07
CA TYR A 60 -14.59 11.31 -4.84
C TYR A 60 -15.77 10.85 -3.98
N ARG A 61 -16.97 11.00 -4.52
CA ARG A 61 -18.16 10.27 -4.08
C ARG A 61 -18.70 9.47 -5.28
N PRO A 62 -19.49 8.40 -5.08
CA PRO A 62 -20.01 7.61 -6.19
C PRO A 62 -20.60 8.49 -7.30
N GLY A 63 -19.99 8.44 -8.49
CA GLY A 63 -20.41 9.19 -9.67
C GLY A 63 -19.87 10.63 -9.80
N GLU A 64 -19.17 11.18 -8.81
CA GLU A 64 -18.77 12.59 -8.81
C GLU A 64 -17.39 12.84 -8.18
N LEU A 65 -16.54 13.52 -8.95
CA LEU A 65 -15.38 14.22 -8.43
C LEU A 65 -15.77 15.61 -7.96
N PHE A 66 -15.30 16.00 -6.78
CA PHE A 66 -15.57 17.32 -6.20
C PHE A 66 -14.34 17.81 -5.44
N VAL A 67 -14.30 19.09 -5.12
CA VAL A 67 -13.18 19.72 -4.44
C VAL A 67 -13.57 20.04 -2.99
N LYS A 68 -12.84 19.53 -2.01
CA LYS A 68 -12.86 20.09 -0.66
C LYS A 68 -11.87 21.24 -0.58
N GLN A 69 -12.39 22.42 -0.25
CA GLN A 69 -11.63 23.65 -0.15
C GLN A 69 -11.50 24.04 1.32
N TYR A 70 -10.29 23.90 1.88
CA TYR A 70 -9.99 24.34 3.23
C TYR A 70 -9.57 25.80 3.20
N VAL A 71 -10.39 26.68 3.77
CA VAL A 71 -10.14 28.11 3.86
C VAL A 71 -9.67 28.42 5.28
N ARG A 72 -8.47 28.96 5.39
CA ARG A 72 -7.84 29.28 6.68
C ARG A 72 -7.58 30.78 6.74
N PRO A 73 -8.42 31.56 7.44
CA PRO A 73 -8.17 32.97 7.62
C PRO A 73 -6.86 33.19 8.37
N GLU A 74 -6.12 34.19 7.93
CA GLU A 74 -4.85 34.59 8.52
C GLU A 74 -5.04 35.87 9.32
N TYR A 75 -4.59 35.85 10.57
CA TYR A 75 -4.64 36.99 11.47
C TYR A 75 -3.22 37.41 11.84
N ILE A 76 -3.04 38.70 12.08
CA ILE A 76 -1.80 39.26 12.62
C ILE A 76 -2.13 39.80 14.00
N LYS A 77 -1.51 39.25 15.04
CA LYS A 77 -1.64 39.73 16.42
C LYS A 77 -0.39 40.55 16.77
N PRO A 78 -0.52 41.86 17.05
CA PRO A 78 0.61 42.62 17.54
C PRO A 78 1.03 42.11 18.93
N SER A 79 2.33 42.03 19.18
CA SER A 79 2.89 41.75 20.50
C SER A 79 2.65 42.93 21.42
N ASN A 80 2.54 42.67 22.73
CA ASN A 80 2.38 43.72 23.75
C ASN A 80 3.52 44.74 23.75
N ASP A 81 4.71 44.34 23.28
CA ASP A 81 5.89 45.20 23.19
C ASP A 81 5.87 46.14 21.97
N GLY A 82 4.85 46.03 21.10
CA GLY A 82 4.66 46.87 19.90
C GLY A 82 5.66 46.66 18.76
N LEU A 83 6.75 45.94 19.00
CA LEU A 83 7.87 45.75 18.06
C LEU A 83 7.74 44.49 17.19
N ASN A 84 6.93 43.51 17.63
CA ASN A 84 6.77 42.22 16.97
C ASN A 84 5.28 41.95 16.70
N ALA A 85 4.99 41.12 15.70
CA ALA A 85 3.65 40.61 15.46
C ALA A 85 3.71 39.10 15.17
N SER A 86 2.75 38.35 15.71
CA SER A 86 2.63 36.91 15.45
C SER A 86 1.57 36.63 14.39
N ARG A 87 1.90 35.73 13.47
CA ARG A 87 0.97 35.20 12.47
C ARG A 87 0.15 34.08 13.11
N ILE A 88 -1.16 34.25 13.18
CA ILE A 88 -2.09 33.25 13.71
C ILE A 88 -2.89 32.68 12.53
N ILE A 89 -2.77 31.37 12.33
CA ILE A 89 -3.50 30.63 11.30
C ILE A 89 -3.86 29.24 11.80
N ALA A 90 -5.02 28.73 11.41
CA ALA A 90 -5.40 27.36 11.74
C ALA A 90 -4.43 26.34 11.13
N SER A 91 -4.13 25.27 11.86
CA SER A 91 -3.42 24.13 11.29
C SER A 91 -4.31 23.38 10.29
N LEU A 92 -3.72 22.92 9.19
CA LEU A 92 -4.44 22.06 8.25
C LEU A 92 -4.61 20.68 8.90
N PRO A 93 -5.77 20.01 8.72
CA PRO A 93 -5.92 18.62 9.13
C PRO A 93 -4.84 17.73 8.52
N ALA A 94 -4.50 16.64 9.20
CA ALA A 94 -3.60 15.64 8.65
C ALA A 94 -4.17 15.11 7.33
N MET A 95 -3.38 15.23 6.26
CA MET A 95 -3.76 14.75 4.93
C MET A 95 -3.05 13.42 4.66
N PRO A 96 -3.69 12.45 3.98
CA PRO A 96 -3.06 11.16 3.71
C PRO A 96 -1.73 11.31 2.96
N LEU A 97 -1.73 12.16 1.93
CA LEU A 97 -0.55 12.47 1.14
C LEU A 97 -0.23 13.96 1.27
N GLU A 98 0.89 14.26 1.93
CA GLU A 98 1.40 15.62 2.04
C GLU A 98 1.66 16.21 0.66
N LYS A 99 1.35 17.50 0.54
CA LYS A 99 1.50 18.23 -0.71
C LYS A 99 0.80 17.58 -1.90
N SER A 100 -0.10 16.60 -1.79
CA SER A 100 -0.88 16.07 -2.93
C SER A 100 -2.19 16.84 -3.12
N VAL A 101 -2.77 16.86 -4.33
CA VAL A 101 -4.16 17.33 -4.50
C VAL A 101 -5.17 16.22 -4.24
N ALA A 102 -4.77 14.95 -4.22
CA ALA A 102 -5.70 13.85 -3.93
C ALA A 102 -6.12 13.86 -2.45
N GLY A 103 -7.43 13.87 -2.23
CA GLY A 103 -8.05 13.63 -0.93
C GLY A 103 -8.18 12.14 -0.61
N ALA A 104 -8.57 11.83 0.62
CA ALA A 104 -8.64 10.45 1.12
C ALA A 104 -9.63 9.61 0.32
N SER A 105 -10.81 10.16 -0.02
CA SER A 105 -11.86 9.41 -0.71
C SER A 105 -11.48 9.07 -2.16
N LEU A 106 -10.76 9.99 -2.84
CA LEU A 106 -10.22 9.72 -4.17
C LEU A 106 -9.17 8.61 -4.12
N LEU A 107 -8.24 8.66 -3.16
CA LEU A 107 -7.24 7.60 -2.99
C LEU A 107 -7.92 6.24 -2.75
N THR A 108 -8.89 6.18 -1.84
CA THR A 108 -9.66 4.96 -1.60
C THR A 108 -10.32 4.44 -2.88
N HIS A 109 -10.99 5.31 -3.63
CA HIS A 109 -11.63 4.92 -4.89
C HIS A 109 -10.63 4.38 -5.92
N LEU A 110 -9.48 5.03 -6.09
CA LEU A 110 -8.42 4.59 -6.99
C LEU A 110 -7.90 3.19 -6.64
N LEU A 111 -7.68 2.94 -5.34
CA LEU A 111 -7.18 1.67 -4.84
C LEU A 111 -8.20 0.54 -4.99
N VAL A 112 -9.43 0.75 -4.52
CA VAL A 112 -10.51 -0.24 -4.62
C VAL A 112 -10.78 -0.56 -6.09
N SER A 113 -10.95 0.47 -6.93
CA SER A 113 -11.20 0.27 -8.36
C SER A 113 -10.07 -0.53 -9.02
N LYS A 114 -8.81 -0.28 -8.66
CA LYS A 114 -7.66 -0.96 -9.27
C LYS A 114 -7.53 -2.42 -8.81
N PHE A 115 -7.60 -2.65 -7.50
CA PHE A 115 -7.18 -3.91 -6.90
C PHE A 115 -8.36 -4.86 -6.60
N VAL A 116 -9.53 -4.32 -6.32
CA VAL A 116 -10.75 -5.10 -6.04
C VAL A 116 -11.58 -5.24 -7.32
N ASP A 117 -11.85 -4.13 -8.02
CA ASP A 117 -12.72 -4.14 -9.21
C ASP A 117 -11.96 -4.42 -10.52
N HIS A 118 -10.64 -4.64 -10.43
CA HIS A 118 -9.76 -4.89 -11.58
C HIS A 118 -9.83 -3.84 -12.69
N LEU A 119 -10.14 -2.58 -12.35
CA LEU A 119 -10.23 -1.47 -13.28
C LEU A 119 -8.84 -0.80 -13.46
N PRO A 120 -8.18 -0.95 -14.62
CA PRO A 120 -6.83 -0.40 -14.80
C PRO A 120 -6.81 1.13 -14.72
N VAL A 121 -5.69 1.70 -14.26
CA VAL A 121 -5.52 3.14 -14.03
C VAL A 121 -5.85 3.98 -15.27
N TYR A 122 -5.44 3.56 -16.47
CA TYR A 122 -5.75 4.28 -17.70
C TYR A 122 -7.27 4.38 -17.96
N ARG A 123 -8.06 3.35 -17.58
CA ARG A 123 -9.52 3.39 -17.71
C ARG A 123 -10.12 4.32 -16.67
N GLN A 124 -9.61 4.32 -15.44
CA GLN A 124 -10.02 5.28 -14.41
C GLN A 124 -9.78 6.73 -14.86
N LEU A 125 -8.62 7.01 -15.45
CA LEU A 125 -8.32 8.32 -16.04
C LEU A 125 -9.26 8.70 -17.18
N ALA A 126 -9.63 7.75 -18.03
CA ALA A 126 -10.61 7.99 -19.09
C ALA A 126 -12.00 8.34 -18.51
N ILE A 127 -12.40 7.72 -17.38
CA ILE A 127 -13.62 8.07 -16.65
C ILE A 127 -13.53 9.50 -16.13
N PHE A 128 -12.43 9.87 -15.47
CA PHE A 128 -12.24 11.23 -14.93
C PHE A 128 -12.20 12.29 -16.03
N LYS A 129 -11.62 11.96 -17.19
CA LYS A 129 -11.59 12.84 -18.36
C LYS A 129 -12.99 13.19 -18.86
N ARG A 130 -13.97 12.29 -18.76
CA ARG A 130 -15.39 12.57 -19.09
C ARG A 130 -16.04 13.57 -18.13
N GLN A 131 -15.47 13.75 -16.95
CA GLN A 131 -15.86 14.77 -15.98
C GLN A 131 -14.99 16.04 -16.10
N ASN A 132 -14.27 16.21 -17.21
CA ASN A 132 -13.32 17.30 -17.45
C ASN A 132 -12.13 17.35 -16.48
N VAL A 133 -11.84 16.25 -15.78
CA VAL A 133 -10.69 16.13 -14.89
C VAL A 133 -9.56 15.39 -15.59
N ASN A 134 -8.56 16.15 -16.05
CA ASN A 134 -7.40 15.60 -16.75
C ASN A 134 -6.19 15.49 -15.82
N ILE A 135 -5.83 14.26 -15.43
CA ILE A 135 -4.71 13.97 -14.53
C ILE A 135 -3.74 13.04 -15.26
N ASN A 136 -2.44 13.30 -15.13
CA ASN A 136 -1.42 12.44 -15.74
C ASN A 136 -1.39 11.06 -15.05
N HIS A 137 -1.22 10.01 -15.85
CA HIS A 137 -1.01 8.64 -15.38
C HIS A 137 0.14 8.50 -14.38
N SER A 138 1.25 9.22 -14.58
CA SER A 138 2.38 9.20 -13.64
C SER A 138 2.00 9.75 -12.26
N THR A 139 1.16 10.79 -12.22
CA THR A 139 0.66 11.39 -10.99
C THR A 139 -0.22 10.42 -10.21
N VAL A 140 -1.20 9.80 -10.87
CA VAL A 140 -2.07 8.80 -10.23
C VAL A 140 -1.29 7.56 -9.79
N SER A 141 -0.33 7.10 -10.59
CA SER A 141 0.55 5.99 -10.20
C SER A 141 1.38 6.33 -8.96
N GLY A 142 1.87 7.57 -8.85
CA GLY A 142 2.55 8.08 -7.66
C GLY A 142 1.63 8.08 -6.44
N TRP A 143 0.41 8.58 -6.58
CA TRP A 143 -0.59 8.57 -5.51
C TRP A 143 -0.92 7.17 -5.01
N ILE A 144 -1.11 6.21 -5.93
CA ILE A 144 -1.35 4.81 -5.58
C ILE A 144 -0.17 4.24 -4.80
N LYS A 145 1.06 4.49 -5.27
CA LYS A 145 2.28 4.02 -4.59
C LYS A 145 2.39 4.58 -3.18
N ASP A 146 2.18 5.88 -3.02
CA ASP A 146 2.29 6.52 -1.71
C ASP A 146 1.15 6.11 -0.78
N ALA A 147 -0.07 5.94 -1.30
CA ALA A 147 -1.21 5.43 -0.54
C ALA A 147 -1.02 3.97 -0.10
N MET A 148 -0.38 3.13 -0.91
CA MET A 148 -0.03 1.76 -0.53
C MET A 148 0.90 1.71 0.68
N ARG A 149 1.83 2.68 0.82
CA ARG A 149 2.68 2.77 2.04
C ARG A 149 1.87 3.05 3.30
N LEU A 150 0.77 3.79 3.18
CA LEU A 150 -0.12 4.04 4.33
C LEU A 150 -0.85 2.77 4.80
N ILE A 151 -0.98 1.77 3.93
CA ILE A 151 -1.66 0.49 4.21
C ILE A 151 -0.67 -0.56 4.74
N GLU A 152 0.64 -0.35 4.60
CA GLU A 152 1.70 -1.26 5.06
C GLU A 152 1.51 -1.75 6.51
N PRO A 153 1.17 -0.90 7.51
CA PRO A 153 0.93 -1.38 8.87
C PRO A 153 -0.24 -2.38 8.99
N VAL A 154 -1.26 -2.22 8.14
CA VAL A 154 -2.41 -3.15 8.09
C VAL A 154 -1.97 -4.46 7.44
N TYR A 155 -1.12 -4.40 6.40
CA TYR A 155 -0.53 -5.58 5.79
C TYR A 155 0.35 -6.35 6.77
N ASP A 156 1.18 -5.66 7.57
CA ASP A 156 2.03 -6.29 8.57
C ASP A 156 1.21 -7.00 9.66
N LEU A 157 0.14 -6.35 10.13
CA LEU A 157 -0.80 -6.96 11.06
C LEU A 157 -1.48 -8.19 10.44
N HIS A 158 -1.92 -8.10 9.19
CA HIS A 158 -2.53 -9.22 8.47
C HIS A 158 -1.55 -10.38 8.30
N CYS A 159 -0.29 -10.11 7.96
CA CYS A 159 0.77 -11.11 7.92
C CYS A 159 0.90 -11.81 9.28
N TRP A 160 0.99 -11.03 10.36
CA TRP A 160 1.07 -11.60 11.70
C TRP A 160 -0.16 -12.46 12.04
N GLN A 161 -1.37 -12.01 11.70
CA GLN A 161 -2.60 -12.78 11.97
C GLN A 161 -2.65 -14.10 11.21
N VAL A 162 -2.30 -14.10 9.92
CA VAL A 162 -2.25 -15.32 9.09
C VAL A 162 -1.21 -16.30 9.62
N LEU A 163 -0.04 -15.81 10.02
CA LEU A 163 1.04 -16.66 10.51
C LEU A 163 0.84 -17.10 11.97
N ASN A 164 0.04 -16.39 12.76
CA ASN A 164 -0.27 -16.75 14.14
C ASN A 164 -1.43 -17.76 14.23
N THR A 165 -1.26 -18.90 13.55
CA THR A 165 -2.18 -20.04 13.53
C THR A 165 -1.43 -21.34 13.77
N ASN A 166 -2.14 -22.35 14.26
CA ASN A 166 -1.56 -23.68 14.45
C ASN A 166 -1.54 -24.51 13.18
N TYR A 167 -2.32 -24.13 12.15
CA TYR A 167 -2.43 -24.88 10.91
C TYR A 167 -2.49 -23.91 9.73
N LEU A 168 -1.56 -24.07 8.78
CA LEU A 168 -1.38 -23.17 7.65
C LEU A 168 -1.20 -23.96 6.36
N ASN A 169 -1.96 -23.59 5.32
CA ASN A 169 -1.75 -24.10 3.97
C ASN A 169 -0.80 -23.19 3.21
N VAL A 170 0.13 -23.78 2.47
CA VAL A 170 1.06 -23.05 1.61
C VAL A 170 1.02 -23.62 0.21
N ASP A 171 0.91 -22.73 -0.76
CA ASP A 171 0.93 -23.03 -2.18
C ASP A 171 1.67 -21.90 -2.92
N GLU A 172 2.02 -22.12 -4.18
CA GLU A 172 2.58 -21.08 -5.04
C GLU A 172 1.87 -20.98 -6.39
N THR A 173 1.63 -19.74 -6.83
CA THR A 173 1.05 -19.46 -8.15
C THR A 173 1.97 -18.54 -8.93
N THR A 174 2.18 -18.83 -10.21
CA THR A 174 3.06 -18.03 -11.06
C THR A 174 2.36 -16.81 -11.66
N ILE A 175 3.11 -15.72 -11.86
CA ILE A 175 2.65 -14.53 -12.59
C ILE A 175 3.72 -14.07 -13.57
N LYS A 176 3.30 -13.57 -14.74
CA LYS A 176 4.21 -12.92 -15.69
C LYS A 176 4.39 -11.45 -15.30
N VAL A 177 5.64 -11.06 -15.07
CA VAL A 177 6.00 -9.72 -14.61
C VAL A 177 6.83 -9.02 -15.67
N LEU A 178 6.41 -7.82 -16.03
CA LEU A 178 7.19 -6.91 -16.87
C LEU A 178 8.18 -6.15 -15.97
N ASP A 179 9.45 -6.21 -16.34
CA ASP A 179 10.55 -5.57 -15.63
C ASP A 179 11.25 -4.62 -16.61
N LYS A 180 11.53 -3.39 -16.18
CA LYS A 180 12.14 -2.37 -17.05
C LYS A 180 13.55 -2.76 -17.46
N ASP A 181 14.23 -3.53 -16.61
CA ASP A 181 15.61 -3.94 -16.82
C ASP A 181 15.73 -5.22 -17.65
N LYS A 182 14.58 -5.83 -18.03
CA LYS A 182 14.54 -7.07 -18.81
C LYS A 182 13.76 -6.88 -20.10
N ASN A 183 14.35 -7.35 -21.20
CA ASN A 183 13.71 -7.31 -22.51
C ASN A 183 12.52 -8.29 -22.66
N LYS A 184 12.35 -9.24 -21.74
CA LYS A 184 11.27 -10.23 -21.75
C LYS A 184 10.61 -10.32 -20.38
N PRO A 185 9.29 -10.57 -20.30
CA PRO A 185 8.61 -10.81 -19.03
C PRO A 185 9.25 -11.99 -18.30
N HIS A 186 9.58 -11.82 -17.01
CA HIS A 186 10.03 -12.94 -16.17
C HIS A 186 8.84 -13.58 -15.45
N THR A 187 9.02 -14.84 -15.03
CA THR A 187 8.07 -15.53 -14.17
C THR A 187 8.35 -15.18 -12.72
N GLY A 188 7.43 -14.44 -12.09
CA GLY A 188 7.37 -14.25 -10.65
C GLY A 188 6.45 -15.26 -9.99
N TYR A 189 6.46 -15.30 -8.66
CA TYR A 189 5.74 -16.28 -7.86
C TYR A 189 5.01 -15.56 -6.73
N TYR A 190 3.72 -15.84 -6.56
CA TYR A 190 2.99 -15.54 -5.35
C TYR A 190 3.00 -16.77 -4.47
N TRP A 191 3.64 -16.67 -3.31
CA TRP A 191 3.47 -17.64 -2.24
C TRP A 191 2.19 -17.31 -1.50
N VAL A 192 1.29 -18.27 -1.45
CA VAL A 192 -0.03 -18.12 -0.84
C VAL A 192 0.01 -18.85 0.48
N TYR A 193 -0.23 -18.13 1.58
CA TYR A 193 -0.40 -18.68 2.91
C TYR A 193 -1.85 -18.53 3.31
N TYR A 194 -2.51 -19.63 3.65
CA TYR A 194 -3.92 -19.63 3.98
C TYR A 194 -4.16 -20.24 5.36
N ASP A 195 -4.68 -19.40 6.27
CA ASP A 195 -5.17 -19.84 7.57
C ASP A 195 -6.62 -20.32 7.40
N THR A 196 -6.82 -21.64 7.40
CA THR A 196 -8.16 -22.24 7.24
C THR A 196 -9.09 -21.95 8.41
N GLN A 197 -8.55 -21.76 9.61
CA GLN A 197 -9.37 -21.52 10.81
C GLN A 197 -10.01 -20.14 10.74
N ARG A 198 -9.23 -19.13 10.35
CA ARG A 198 -9.70 -17.74 10.23
C ARG A 198 -10.16 -17.35 8.83
N LYS A 199 -9.96 -18.23 7.83
CA LYS A 199 -10.24 -17.99 6.41
C LYS A 199 -9.50 -16.76 5.88
N LEU A 200 -8.23 -16.60 6.27
CA LEU A 200 -7.39 -15.48 5.87
C LEU A 200 -6.35 -15.94 4.86
N ALA A 201 -6.22 -15.21 3.75
CA ALA A 201 -5.22 -15.45 2.72
C ALA A 201 -4.16 -14.34 2.72
N LEU A 202 -2.90 -14.74 2.66
CA LEU A 202 -1.74 -13.86 2.48
C LEU A 202 -1.05 -14.20 1.17
N PHE A 203 -0.77 -13.18 0.36
CA PHE A 203 -0.02 -13.31 -0.88
C PHE A 203 1.32 -12.60 -0.73
N ASP A 204 2.41 -13.36 -0.84
CA ASP A 204 3.78 -12.86 -0.81
C ASP A 204 4.42 -12.98 -2.20
N TYR A 205 4.67 -11.84 -2.84
CA TYR A 205 5.30 -11.81 -4.16
C TYR A 205 6.81 -11.99 -4.06
N GLN A 206 7.34 -12.93 -4.83
CA GLN A 206 8.77 -13.20 -4.94
C GLN A 206 9.21 -13.29 -6.39
N PRO A 207 10.37 -12.72 -6.75
CA PRO A 207 10.83 -12.64 -8.14
C PRO A 207 11.32 -13.98 -8.71
N ARG A 208 11.54 -14.99 -7.87
CA ARG A 208 11.99 -16.34 -8.26
C ARG A 208 11.31 -17.41 -7.40
N ARG A 209 11.46 -18.68 -7.80
CA ARG A 209 11.05 -19.85 -7.01
C ARG A 209 12.24 -20.35 -6.20
N GLY A 210 12.03 -20.70 -4.94
CA GLY A 210 13.07 -21.28 -4.10
C GLY A 210 12.65 -21.35 -2.63
N ALA A 211 13.16 -22.34 -1.91
CA ALA A 211 12.84 -22.58 -0.50
C ALA A 211 13.18 -21.40 0.43
N LEU A 212 14.14 -20.54 0.02
CA LEU A 212 14.55 -19.38 0.81
C LEU A 212 13.39 -18.41 1.09
N TYR A 213 12.43 -18.29 0.17
CA TYR A 213 11.34 -17.35 0.26
C TYR A 213 10.31 -17.73 1.33
N PRO A 214 9.68 -18.92 1.26
CA PRO A 214 8.80 -19.35 2.35
C PRO A 214 9.56 -19.51 3.65
N LYS A 215 10.86 -19.85 3.63
CA LYS A 215 11.66 -19.92 4.86
C LYS A 215 11.80 -18.56 5.54
N ALA A 216 11.94 -17.48 4.78
CA ALA A 216 11.98 -16.12 5.32
C ALA A 216 10.63 -15.72 5.92
N MET A 217 9.52 -15.99 5.23
CA MET A 217 8.18 -15.68 5.73
C MET A 217 7.82 -16.50 6.98
N LEU A 218 8.11 -17.79 6.97
CA LEU A 218 7.75 -18.75 8.03
C LEU A 218 8.79 -18.86 9.16
N HIS A 219 9.80 -17.99 9.21
CA HIS A 219 10.92 -18.13 10.16
C HIS A 219 10.52 -18.19 11.65
N LYS A 220 9.35 -17.65 12.02
CA LYS A 220 8.77 -17.68 13.38
C LYS A 220 7.55 -18.59 13.52
N PHE A 221 7.10 -19.19 12.42
CA PHE A 221 5.92 -20.06 12.42
C PHE A 221 6.20 -21.34 13.20
N LYS A 222 5.22 -21.78 14.00
CA LYS A 222 5.22 -23.07 14.68
C LYS A 222 3.84 -23.69 14.53
N GLY A 223 3.78 -24.96 14.17
CA GLY A 223 2.54 -25.68 13.95
C GLY A 223 2.57 -26.58 12.71
N TYR A 224 1.40 -26.82 12.17
CA TYR A 224 1.11 -27.74 11.10
C TYR A 224 1.14 -27.01 9.75
N LEU A 225 2.02 -27.45 8.84
CA LEU A 225 2.18 -26.84 7.51
C LEU A 225 1.69 -27.79 6.42
N GLN A 226 0.58 -27.47 5.76
CA GLN A 226 0.13 -28.24 4.60
C GLN A 226 0.72 -27.68 3.32
N THR A 227 1.35 -28.53 2.51
CA THR A 227 1.92 -28.13 1.21
C THR A 227 1.46 -29.07 0.10
N ASP A 228 1.69 -28.69 -1.16
CA ASP A 228 1.43 -29.52 -2.34
C ASP A 228 2.41 -30.70 -2.48
N GLY A 229 3.50 -30.71 -1.70
CA GLY A 229 4.55 -31.72 -1.75
C GLY A 229 5.75 -31.33 -2.61
N TYR A 230 5.91 -30.07 -2.99
CA TYR A 230 7.11 -29.58 -3.66
C TYR A 230 8.36 -29.66 -2.78
N ASP A 231 9.48 -30.13 -3.35
CA ASP A 231 10.75 -30.40 -2.64
C ASP A 231 11.29 -29.21 -1.85
N ALA A 232 10.97 -27.97 -2.25
CA ALA A 232 11.39 -26.78 -1.51
C ALA A 232 10.88 -26.78 -0.06
N TYR A 233 9.75 -27.45 0.19
CA TYR A 233 9.16 -27.55 1.52
C TYR A 233 9.79 -28.64 2.40
N GLU A 234 10.57 -29.58 1.85
CA GLU A 234 11.30 -30.58 2.65
C GLU A 234 12.31 -29.93 3.60
N THR A 235 12.74 -28.71 3.29
CA THR A 235 13.59 -27.91 4.19
C THR A 235 12.92 -27.60 5.53
N PHE A 236 11.58 -27.64 5.62
CA PHE A 236 10.83 -27.44 6.86
C PHE A 236 10.74 -28.69 7.74
N ASP A 237 11.03 -29.89 7.21
CA ASP A 237 11.10 -31.12 8.03
C ASP A 237 12.16 -31.03 9.14
N LYS A 238 13.15 -30.14 8.95
CA LYS A 238 14.27 -29.92 9.88
C LYS A 238 14.06 -28.72 10.81
N VAL A 239 12.92 -28.03 10.71
CA VAL A 239 12.64 -26.84 11.52
C VAL A 239 11.90 -27.26 12.79
N GLU A 240 12.51 -27.01 13.94
CA GLU A 240 11.93 -27.35 15.24
C GLU A 240 10.59 -26.61 15.45
N GLY A 241 9.55 -27.34 15.84
CA GLY A 241 8.22 -26.80 16.07
C GLY A 241 7.36 -26.66 14.81
N VAL A 242 7.85 -27.04 13.64
CA VAL A 242 7.04 -27.12 12.39
C VAL A 242 6.85 -28.58 12.00
N THR A 243 5.61 -28.98 11.74
CA THR A 243 5.27 -30.31 11.24
C THR A 243 4.66 -30.18 9.85
N PRO A 244 5.45 -30.33 8.77
CA PRO A 244 4.92 -30.28 7.43
C PRO A 244 4.22 -31.59 7.03
N PHE A 245 3.21 -31.49 6.17
CA PHE A 245 2.56 -32.63 5.54
C PHE A 245 2.11 -32.26 4.14
N ALA A 246 2.50 -33.07 3.17
CA ALA A 246 2.02 -32.91 1.80
C ALA A 246 0.57 -33.42 1.70
N ALA A 247 -0.28 -32.70 0.97
CA ALA A 247 -1.65 -33.13 0.68
C ALA A 247 -1.71 -34.56 0.08
N GLY A 248 -0.73 -34.95 -0.75
CA GLY A 248 -0.58 -36.32 -1.25
C GLY A 248 -0.07 -37.34 -0.21
N ARG A 249 0.74 -36.92 0.79
CA ARG A 249 1.23 -37.79 1.88
C ARG A 249 0.19 -38.04 2.96
N ILE A 250 -0.86 -37.20 3.10
CA ILE A 250 -2.00 -37.49 3.98
C ILE A 250 -2.72 -38.75 3.50
N ALA A 251 -3.04 -38.85 2.20
CA ALA A 251 -3.65 -40.06 1.64
C ALA A 251 -2.76 -41.30 1.88
N GLN A 252 -1.45 -41.18 1.66
CA GLN A 252 -0.53 -42.30 1.88
C GLN A 252 -0.34 -42.66 3.36
N LYS A 253 -0.28 -41.70 4.30
CA LYS A 253 -0.18 -41.96 5.75
C LYS A 253 -1.51 -42.47 6.33
N ILE A 254 -2.65 -41.98 5.86
CA ILE A 254 -3.98 -42.53 6.19
C ILE A 254 -4.07 -43.96 5.66
N LEU A 255 -3.73 -44.22 4.40
CA LEU A 255 -3.68 -45.57 3.82
C LEU A 255 -2.71 -46.47 4.58
N ARG A 256 -1.50 -45.99 4.94
CA ARG A 256 -0.51 -46.76 5.73
C ARG A 256 -1.04 -47.08 7.13
N SER A 257 -1.67 -46.12 7.81
CA SER A 257 -2.24 -46.32 9.15
C SER A 257 -3.49 -47.20 9.14
N GLN A 258 -4.29 -47.19 8.06
CA GLN A 258 -5.37 -48.14 7.84
C GLN A 258 -4.84 -49.56 7.55
N ARG A 259 -3.76 -49.68 6.76
CA ARG A 259 -3.07 -50.95 6.49
C ARG A 259 -2.43 -51.56 7.74
N LEU A 260 -1.81 -50.73 8.59
CA LEU A 260 -1.23 -51.15 9.87
C LEU A 260 -2.30 -51.59 10.88
N ARG A 261 -3.47 -50.94 10.88
CA ARG A 261 -4.63 -51.36 11.69
C ARG A 261 -5.24 -52.67 11.20
N GLN A 262 -5.31 -52.89 9.88
CA GLN A 262 -5.74 -54.18 9.31
C GLN A 262 -4.73 -55.30 9.56
N SER A 263 -3.42 -55.01 9.67
CA SER A 263 -2.43 -56.03 10.05
C SER A 263 -2.39 -56.34 11.55
N GLN A 264 -2.91 -55.44 12.41
CA GLN A 264 -3.01 -55.66 13.86
C GLN A 264 -4.35 -56.29 14.28
N CYS A 265 -5.44 -56.01 13.56
CA CYS A 265 -6.68 -56.78 13.65
C CYS A 265 -6.55 -58.02 12.76
N GLY A 266 -5.97 -59.10 13.28
CA GLY A 266 -5.84 -60.38 12.58
C GLY A 266 -7.19 -61.04 12.28
N CYS A 267 -7.91 -60.53 11.28
CA CYS A 267 -9.03 -61.22 10.67
C CYS A 267 -8.56 -61.69 9.29
N GLY A 268 -8.06 -62.92 9.24
CA GLY A 268 -7.82 -63.62 7.99
C GLY A 268 -9.13 -63.71 7.21
N PHE A 269 -9.10 -63.23 5.97
CA PHE A 269 -10.18 -63.42 5.02
C PHE A 269 -9.94 -64.80 4.38
N GLU A 270 -10.60 -65.84 4.88
CA GLU A 270 -10.73 -67.08 4.13
C GLU A 270 -11.79 -66.88 3.04
N PRO A 271 -11.49 -67.19 1.77
CA PRO A 271 -12.48 -67.17 0.72
C PRO A 271 -13.31 -68.45 0.80
N ASP A 272 -14.52 -68.35 1.35
CA ASP A 272 -15.53 -69.40 1.20
C ASP A 272 -15.85 -69.56 -0.29
N THR A 273 -15.37 -70.67 -0.84
CA THR A 273 -15.74 -71.20 -2.14
C THR A 273 -16.69 -72.36 -1.89
N GLY A 274 -17.89 -72.27 -2.45
CA GLY A 274 -18.67 -73.46 -2.77
C GLY A 274 -20.09 -73.49 -2.21
N PHE A 275 -21.01 -73.23 -3.12
CA PHE A 275 -22.36 -73.78 -3.15
C PHE A 275 -22.40 -75.30 -2.89
N ILE A 276 -23.52 -75.72 -2.26
CA ILE A 276 -24.06 -77.07 -1.98
C ILE A 276 -23.56 -77.72 -0.69
#